data_AF-A0A2D7PFZ2-F1
#
_entry.id   AF-A0A2D7PFZ2-F1
#
_cell.length_a   1.000
_cell.length_b   1.000
_cell.length_c   1.000
_cell.angle_alpha   90.00
_cell.angle_beta   90.00
_cell.angle_gamma   90.00
#
_symmetry.space_group_name_H-M   'P 1'
#
loop_
_entity.id
_entity.type
_entity.pdbx_description
1 polymer ?
#
loop_
_entity_poly.entity_id
_entity_poly.type
_entity_poly.pdbx_seq_one_letter_code
_entity_poly.pdbx_strand_id
1 'polypeptide(L)' 'MVNFRERRIKALEDFYIGKINMHVMNAETYFSNSVGVGEHTDIQESIDKEIGYIAEYNDKLEILKQYFGEK' A
#
# COMPACT_ATOMS: atom_id res chain seq x y z
N MET A 1 -6.83 -5.60 28.98
CA MET A 1 -5.75 -6.39 28.38
C MET A 1 -6.13 -6.62 26.93
N VAL A 2 -5.41 -6.03 25.97
CA VAL A 2 -5.77 -6.11 24.54
C VAL A 2 -5.73 -7.59 24.11
N ASN A 3 -6.83 -8.08 23.55
CA ASN A 3 -7.01 -9.46 23.16
C ASN A 3 -5.96 -9.84 22.10
N PHE A 4 -5.48 -11.10 22.09
CA PHE A 4 -4.58 -11.59 21.05
C PHE A 4 -5.19 -11.44 19.64
N ARG A 5 -6.52 -11.57 19.51
CA ARG A 5 -7.26 -11.30 18.28
C ARG A 5 -7.10 -9.85 17.83
N GLU A 6 -7.36 -8.89 18.71
CA GLU A 6 -7.23 -7.45 18.44
C GLU A 6 -5.80 -7.10 18.01
N ARG A 7 -4.79 -7.64 18.70
CA ARG A 7 -3.38 -7.44 18.34
C ARG A 7 -3.04 -7.94 16.93
N ARG A 8 -3.60 -9.09 16.51
CA ARG A 8 -3.38 -9.61 15.15
C ARG A 8 -4.07 -8.76 14.09
N ILE A 9 -5.30 -8.31 14.34
CA ILE A 9 -6.02 -7.41 13.43
C ILE A 9 -5.24 -6.11 13.26
N LYS A 10 -4.77 -5.53 14.38
CA LYS A 10 -3.98 -4.31 14.37
C LYS A 10 -2.67 -4.47 13.60
N ALA A 11 -1.95 -5.56 13.83
CA ALA A 11 -0.71 -5.84 13.10
C ALA A 11 -0.94 -5.98 11.58
N LEU A 12 -2.08 -6.55 11.17
CA LEU A 12 -2.43 -6.70 9.76
C LEU A 12 -2.84 -5.36 9.13
N GLU A 13 -3.56 -4.51 9.87
CA GLU A 13 -3.84 -3.13 9.48
C GLU A 13 -2.53 -2.34 9.26
N ASP A 14 -1.62 -2.37 10.23
CA ASP A 14 -0.35 -1.65 10.15
C ASP A 14 0.51 -2.16 8.98
N PHE A 15 0.47 -3.46 8.70
CA PHE A 15 1.14 -4.05 7.54
C PHE A 15 0.59 -3.52 6.21
N TYR A 16 -0.74 -3.48 6.05
CA TYR A 16 -1.34 -2.95 4.82
C TYR A 16 -1.09 -1.46 4.64
N ILE A 17 -1.19 -0.67 5.72
CA ILE A 17 -0.84 0.76 5.70
C ILE A 17 0.63 0.94 5.29
N GLY A 18 1.54 0.15 5.86
CA GLY A 18 2.95 0.18 5.50
C GLY A 18 3.19 -0.13 4.02
N LYS A 19 2.48 -1.11 3.45
CA LYS A 19 2.55 -1.44 2.03
C LYS A 19 2.01 -0.32 1.14
N ILE A 20 0.87 0.27 1.49
CA ILE A 20 0.31 1.42 0.77
C ILE A 20 1.32 2.57 0.75
N ASN A 21 1.87 2.95 1.90
CA ASN A 21 2.84 4.05 2.00
C ASN A 21 4.11 3.78 1.18
N MET A 22 4.59 2.54 1.17
CA MET A 22 5.75 2.13 0.37
C MET A 22 5.48 2.32 -1.13
N HIS A 23 4.34 1.84 -1.63
CA HIS A 23 3.98 1.97 -3.05
C HIS A 23 3.66 3.42 -3.45
N VAL A 24 3.06 4.21 -2.54
CA VAL A 24 2.88 5.66 -2.75
C VAL A 24 4.24 6.34 -2.92
N MET A 25 5.22 6.05 -2.06
CA MET A 25 6.56 6.63 -2.16
C MET A 25 7.28 6.24 -3.47
N ASN A 26 7.09 5.00 -3.94
CA ASN A 26 7.61 4.57 -5.25
C ASN A 26 6.96 5.36 -6.39
N ALA A 27 5.62 5.47 -6.40
CA ALA A 27 4.89 6.25 -7.39
C ALA A 27 5.34 7.72 -7.40
N GLU A 28 5.47 8.35 -6.24
CA GLU A 28 5.97 9.73 -6.08
C GLU A 28 7.39 9.91 -6.62
N THR A 29 8.24 8.88 -6.50
CA THR A 29 9.59 8.90 -7.07
C THR A 29 9.54 8.96 -8.59
N TYR A 30 8.62 8.21 -9.23
CA TYR A 30 8.40 8.26 -10.68
C TYR A 30 7.77 9.58 -11.13
N PHE A 31 6.87 10.17 -10.33
CA PHE A 31 6.28 11.48 -10.63
C PHE A 31 7.28 12.64 -10.48
N SER A 32 8.15 12.58 -9.48
CA SER A 32 9.07 13.69 -9.12
C SER A 32 10.41 13.64 -9.85
N ASN A 33 10.89 12.46 -10.23
CA ASN A 33 12.22 12.28 -10.82
C ASN A 33 12.12 11.60 -12.19
N SER A 34 11.97 12.41 -13.24
CA SER A 34 12.03 11.95 -14.65
C SER A 34 13.45 11.64 -15.14
N VAL A 35 14.47 11.78 -14.28
CA VAL A 35 15.89 11.64 -14.61
C VAL A 35 16.54 10.67 -13.61
N GLY A 36 16.81 9.44 -14.04
CA GLY A 36 17.75 8.57 -13.32
C GLY A 36 17.42 7.09 -13.17
N VAL A 37 16.32 6.56 -13.71
CA VAL A 37 16.16 5.10 -13.82
C VAL A 37 16.37 4.69 -15.27
N GLY A 38 17.64 4.54 -15.63
CA GLY A 38 18.10 4.22 -16.98
C GLY A 38 17.68 2.85 -17.53
N GLU A 39 16.63 2.20 -17.02
CA GLU A 39 16.19 0.85 -17.45
C GLU A 39 14.66 0.60 -17.42
N HIS A 40 13.81 1.63 -17.29
CA HIS A 40 12.37 1.49 -17.54
C HIS A 40 11.98 2.38 -18.71
N THR A 41 11.84 1.76 -19.90
CA THR A 41 11.36 2.42 -21.13
C THR A 41 9.93 2.97 -21.00
N ASP A 42 9.19 2.57 -19.97
CA ASP A 42 7.83 3.06 -19.71
C ASP A 42 7.61 3.44 -18.23
N ILE A 43 7.80 4.73 -17.95
CA ILE A 43 7.51 5.34 -16.64
C ILE A 43 6.01 5.22 -16.33
N GLN A 44 5.14 5.28 -17.35
CA GLN A 44 3.70 5.24 -17.16
C GLN A 44 3.24 3.84 -16.74
N GLU A 45 3.80 2.78 -17.33
CA GLU A 45 3.56 1.39 -16.90
C GLU A 45 4.03 1.17 -15.45
N SER A 46 5.18 1.75 -15.09
CA SER A 46 5.72 1.64 -13.72
C SER A 46 4.80 2.33 -12.71
N ILE A 47 4.30 3.53 -13.03
CA ILE A 47 3.32 4.25 -12.20
C ILE A 47 2.04 3.42 -12.07
N ASP A 48 1.48 2.92 -13.17
CA ASP A 48 0.23 2.14 -13.18
C ASP A 48 0.34 0.91 -12.27
N LYS A 49 1.48 0.21 -12.33
CA LYS A 49 1.77 -0.93 -11.46
C LYS A 49 1.78 -0.56 -9.96
N GLU A 50 2.43 0.54 -9.59
CA GLU A 50 2.44 0.99 -8.19
C GLU A 50 1.04 1.40 -7.71
N ILE A 51 0.26 2.08 -8.55
CA ILE A 51 -1.15 2.41 -8.28
C ILE A 51 -2.00 1.13 -8.12
N GLY A 52 -1.79 0.12 -8.95
CA GLY A 52 -2.45 -1.18 -8.83
C GLY A 52 -2.21 -1.86 -7.47
N TYR A 53 -0.97 -1.82 -6.98
CA TYR A 53 -0.67 -2.34 -5.63
C TYR A 53 -1.33 -1.52 -4.52
N ILE A 54 -1.36 -0.19 -4.65
CA ILE A 54 -2.06 0.67 -3.68
C ILE A 54 -3.54 0.29 -3.62
N ALA A 55 -4.19 0.12 -4.78
CA ALA A 55 -5.59 -0.30 -4.84
C ALA A 55 -5.79 -1.67 -4.18
N GLU A 56 -4.98 -2.67 -4.51
CA GLU A 56 -5.07 -4.01 -3.94
C GLU A 56 -4.94 -4.02 -2.40
N TYR A 57 -3.98 -3.28 -1.86
CA TYR A 57 -3.78 -3.20 -0.41
C TYR A 57 -4.84 -2.35 0.28
N ASN A 58 -5.35 -1.30 -0.38
CA ASN A 58 -6.45 -0.51 0.16
C ASN A 58 -7.72 -1.34 0.25
N ASP A 59 -8.08 -2.10 -0.78
CA ASP A 59 -9.25 -3.00 -0.75
C ASP A 59 -9.14 -4.02 0.40
N LYS A 60 -7.96 -4.62 0.58
CA LYS A 60 -7.71 -5.54 1.70
C LYS A 60 -7.86 -4.86 3.06
N LEU A 61 -7.36 -3.62 3.19
CA LEU A 61 -7.48 -2.83 4.40
C LEU A 61 -8.93 -2.45 4.71
N GLU A 62 -9.70 -2.05 3.70
CA GLU A 62 -11.12 -1.71 3.83
C GLU A 62 -11.94 -2.94 4.25
N ILE A 63 -11.73 -4.08 3.59
CA ILE A 63 -12.39 -5.34 3.97
C ILE A 63 -12.01 -5.75 5.40
N LEU A 64 -10.73 -5.62 5.77
CA LEU A 64 -10.29 -5.92 7.13
C LEU A 64 -11.04 -5.04 8.15
N LYS A 65 -11.16 -3.74 7.89
CA LYS A 65 -11.87 -2.79 8.75
C LYS A 65 -13.37 -3.06 8.79
N GLN A 66 -13.99 -3.33 7.64
CA GLN A 66 -15.43 -3.54 7.53
C GLN A 66 -15.89 -4.79 8.32
N TYR A 67 -15.13 -5.88 8.25
CA TYR A 67 -15.53 -7.15 8.85
C TYR A 67 -14.92 -7.41 10.23
N PHE A 68 -13.77 -6.78 10.53
CA PHE A 68 -12.99 -7.08 11.73
C PHE A 68 -12.55 -5.84 12.51
N GLY A 69 -12.88 -4.63 12.06
CA GLY A 69 -12.64 -3.40 12.81
C GLY A 69 -13.42 -3.36 14.12
N GLU A 70 -12.95 -2.52 15.05
CA GLU A 70 -13.67 -2.26 16.29
C GLU A 70 -15.01 -1.59 15.96
N LYS A 71 -16.09 -2.05 16.60
CA LYS A 71 -17.41 -1.42 16.55
C LYS A 71 -17.54 -0.37 17.64
#